data_AF-A0A536BGE0-F1
#
_entry.id   AF-A0A536BGE0-F1
#
_cell.length_a   1.000
_cell.length_b   1.000
_cell.length_c   1.000
_cell.angle_alpha   90.00
_cell.angle_beta   90.00
_cell.angle_gamma   90.00
#
_symmetry.space_group_name_H-M   'P 1'
#
loop_
_entity.id
_entity.type
_entity.pdbx_description
1 polymer ?
#
loop_
_entity_poly.entity_id
_entity_poly.type
_entity_poly.pdbx_seq_one_letter_code
_entity_poly.pdbx_strand_id
1 'polypeptide(L)'
;MSDRGQLGEARELAHDAARARREALGRILRPRADTIQDNTLGHAYRATNFLGLGALAAKRWAAISSRAMPACLDALEADDAQRIGLLDQAGVYIHELRAAGFQRFAMKPLTSLGFRLALREVKAHARAEGFDPEELEDELRVFQRAFEARIIYRT
;
A
#
# COMPACT_ATOMS: atom_id res chain seq x y z
N MET A 1 -16.43 -4.28 -40.15
CA MET A 1 -16.33 -3.77 -38.77
C MET A 1 -14.84 -3.65 -38.46
N SER A 2 -14.37 -2.44 -38.13
CA SER A 2 -12.94 -2.12 -38.14
C SER A 2 -12.25 -2.51 -36.84
N ASP A 3 -11.02 -3.03 -36.98
CA ASP A 3 -10.07 -3.41 -35.92
C ASP A 3 -9.86 -2.29 -34.87
N ARG A 4 -10.03 -1.01 -35.26
CA ARG A 4 -9.98 0.15 -34.36
C ARG A 4 -11.14 0.25 -33.35
N GLY A 5 -12.32 -0.27 -33.67
CA GLY A 5 -13.47 -0.27 -32.74
C GLY A 5 -13.29 -1.27 -31.62
N GLN A 6 -12.81 -2.47 -31.96
CA GLN A 6 -12.55 -3.55 -30.99
C GLN A 6 -11.41 -3.20 -30.02
N LEU A 7 -10.39 -2.47 -30.48
CA LEU A 7 -9.31 -1.97 -29.63
C LEU A 7 -9.75 -0.87 -28.65
N GLY A 8 -10.79 -0.09 -28.99
CA GLY A 8 -11.37 0.91 -28.11
C GLY A 8 -12.15 0.26 -26.97
N GLU A 9 -13.09 -0.63 -27.31
CA GLU A 9 -13.92 -1.37 -26.36
C GLU A 9 -13.08 -2.22 -25.39
N ALA A 10 -12.04 -2.90 -25.90
CA ALA A 10 -11.15 -3.68 -25.05
C ALA A 10 -10.37 -2.83 -24.03
N ARG A 11 -10.01 -1.58 -24.38
CA ARG A 11 -9.31 -0.66 -23.48
C ARG A 11 -10.24 -0.12 -22.40
N GLU A 12 -11.49 0.20 -22.75
CA GLU A 12 -12.49 0.66 -21.79
C GLU A 12 -12.83 -0.44 -20.78
N LEU A 13 -13.09 -1.67 -21.25
CA LEU A 13 -13.33 -2.82 -20.37
C LEU A 13 -12.15 -3.10 -19.44
N ALA A 14 -10.92 -3.02 -19.93
CA ALA A 14 -9.73 -3.21 -19.11
C ALA A 14 -9.57 -2.09 -18.07
N HIS A 15 -9.90 -0.85 -18.42
CA HIS A 15 -9.86 0.29 -17.50
C HIS A 15 -10.89 0.13 -16.38
N ASP A 16 -12.12 -0.25 -16.71
CA ASP A 16 -13.21 -0.48 -15.76
C ASP A 16 -12.90 -1.65 -14.81
N ALA A 17 -12.34 -2.75 -15.34
CA ALA A 17 -11.92 -3.88 -14.52
C ALA A 17 -10.82 -3.50 -13.52
N ALA A 18 -9.82 -2.73 -13.96
CA ALA A 18 -8.75 -2.25 -13.07
C ALA A 18 -9.29 -1.32 -11.99
N ARG A 19 -10.22 -0.42 -12.35
CA ARG A 19 -10.90 0.44 -11.38
C ARG A 19 -11.67 -0.38 -10.34
N ALA A 20 -12.46 -1.36 -10.78
CA ALA A 20 -13.25 -2.20 -9.87
C ALA A 20 -12.37 -2.97 -8.87
N ARG A 21 -11.20 -3.48 -9.32
CA ARG A 21 -10.22 -4.13 -8.44
C ARG A 21 -9.66 -3.16 -7.39
N ARG A 22 -9.31 -1.93 -7.78
CA ARG A 22 -8.80 -0.91 -6.85
C ARG A 22 -9.83 -0.52 -5.79
N GLU A 23 -11.08 -0.31 -6.20
CA GLU A 23 -12.17 -0.03 -5.27
C GLU A 23 -12.42 -1.21 -4.30
N ALA A 24 -12.32 -2.45 -4.78
CA ALA A 24 -12.41 -3.64 -3.93
C ALA A 24 -11.25 -3.72 -2.91
N LEU A 25 -10.01 -3.43 -3.33
CA LEU A 25 -8.87 -3.32 -2.43
C LEU A 25 -9.10 -2.25 -1.36
N GLY A 26 -9.67 -1.09 -1.74
CA GLY A 26 -10.07 -0.03 -0.82
C GLY A 26 -11.06 -0.52 0.25
N ARG A 27 -12.16 -1.16 -0.17
CA ARG A 27 -13.18 -1.72 0.74
C ARG A 27 -12.62 -2.79 1.68
N ILE A 28 -11.68 -3.61 1.22
CA ILE A 28 -11.02 -4.61 2.07
C ILE A 28 -10.06 -3.93 3.05
N LEU A 29 -9.16 -3.09 2.57
CA LEU A 29 -8.00 -2.65 3.36
C LEU A 29 -8.29 -1.44 4.25
N ARG A 30 -9.14 -0.50 3.84
CA ARG A 30 -9.47 0.71 4.61
C ARG A 30 -9.96 0.42 6.03
N PRO A 31 -10.95 -0.47 6.28
CA PRO A 31 -11.38 -0.79 7.64
C PRO A 31 -10.36 -1.62 8.45
N ARG A 32 -9.31 -2.13 7.80
CA ARG A 32 -8.29 -3.00 8.41
C ARG A 32 -6.93 -2.33 8.54
N ALA A 33 -6.77 -1.12 8.03
CA ALA A 33 -5.48 -0.44 7.91
C ALA A 33 -4.80 -0.25 9.27
N ASP A 34 -5.55 0.19 10.28
CA ASP A 34 -5.03 0.37 11.65
C ASP A 34 -4.54 -0.96 12.23
N THR A 35 -5.34 -2.02 12.11
CA THR A 35 -4.97 -3.37 12.57
C THR A 35 -3.74 -3.91 11.85
N ILE A 36 -3.63 -3.71 10.52
CA ILE A 36 -2.46 -4.11 9.74
C ILE A 36 -1.23 -3.34 10.19
N GLN A 37 -1.36 -2.03 10.44
CA GLN A 37 -0.26 -1.18 10.90
C GLN A 37 0.22 -1.60 12.30
N ASP A 38 -0.70 -1.80 13.24
CA ASP A 38 -0.39 -2.25 14.59
C ASP A 38 0.28 -3.62 14.60
N ASN A 39 -0.21 -4.56 13.78
CA ASN A 39 0.41 -5.86 13.63
C ASN A 39 1.81 -5.76 13.02
N THR A 40 2.00 -4.90 12.01
CA THR A 40 3.32 -4.66 11.41
C THR A 40 4.31 -4.18 12.46
N LEU A 41 3.89 -3.22 13.28
CA LEU A 41 4.71 -2.65 14.36
C LEU A 41 4.97 -3.66 15.48
N GLY A 42 3.96 -4.43 15.88
CA GLY A 42 4.10 -5.47 16.90
C GLY A 42 5.03 -6.60 16.46
N HIS A 43 4.95 -7.00 15.19
CA HIS A 43 5.87 -7.98 14.62
C HIS A 43 7.29 -7.43 14.51
N ALA A 44 7.45 -6.18 14.09
CA ALA A 44 8.74 -5.51 14.10
C ALA A 44 9.32 -5.51 15.52
N TYR A 45 8.57 -5.01 16.50
CA TYR A 45 8.97 -4.94 17.91
C TYR A 45 9.42 -6.30 18.47
N ARG A 46 8.64 -7.37 18.25
CA ARG A 46 8.98 -8.73 18.68
C ARG A 46 10.22 -9.28 17.99
N ALA A 47 10.39 -9.00 16.70
CA ALA A 47 11.58 -9.40 15.97
C ALA A 47 12.81 -8.56 16.38
N THR A 48 12.61 -7.36 16.94
CA THR A 48 13.65 -6.34 17.09
C THR A 48 14.20 -6.12 18.50
N ASN A 49 14.70 -7.18 19.15
CA ASN A 49 16.04 -7.03 19.76
C ASN A 49 17.12 -6.65 18.69
N PHE A 50 16.72 -6.61 17.41
CA PHE A 50 17.49 -6.44 16.17
C PHE A 50 17.59 -5.01 15.57
N LEU A 51 16.86 -3.97 16.02
CA LEU A 51 16.95 -2.62 15.40
C LEU A 51 17.17 -1.44 16.37
N GLY A 52 17.24 -1.67 17.69
CA GLY A 52 17.33 -0.56 18.65
C GLY A 52 16.15 0.42 18.58
N LEU A 53 15.06 0.02 17.92
CA LEU A 53 13.76 0.68 17.83
C LEU A 53 13.13 0.68 19.24
N GLY A 54 13.71 1.44 20.16
CA GLY A 54 13.17 1.59 21.51
C GLY A 54 11.71 2.02 21.46
N ALA A 55 10.96 1.83 22.55
CA ALA A 55 9.51 2.13 22.60
C ALA A 55 9.17 3.54 22.09
N LEU A 56 10.06 4.53 22.29
CA LEU A 56 9.89 5.89 21.77
C LEU A 56 10.00 5.97 20.24
N ALA A 57 10.94 5.25 19.63
CA ALA A 57 11.10 5.19 18.19
C ALA A 57 9.88 4.50 17.54
N ALA A 58 9.42 3.38 18.10
CA ALA A 58 8.21 2.70 17.63
C ALA A 58 6.96 3.61 17.70
N LYS A 59 6.78 4.36 18.79
CA LYS A 59 5.70 5.36 18.92
C LYS A 59 5.79 6.46 17.86
N ARG A 60 6.99 6.98 17.58
CA ARG A 60 7.21 7.99 16.53
C ARG A 60 6.91 7.44 15.14
N TRP A 61 7.37 6.24 14.84
CA TRP A 61 7.04 5.56 13.59
C TRP A 61 5.53 5.41 13.43
N ALA A 62 4.84 4.92 14.47
CA ALA A 62 3.39 4.73 14.45
C ALA A 62 2.66 6.05 14.18
N ALA A 63 3.01 7.11 14.90
CA ALA A 63 2.39 8.42 14.74
C ALA A 63 2.56 8.99 13.33
N ILE A 64 3.76 8.88 12.75
CA ILE A 64 4.03 9.35 11.39
C ILE A 64 3.30 8.48 10.35
N SER A 65 3.34 7.15 10.52
CA SER A 65 2.68 6.21 9.59
C SER A 65 1.17 6.36 9.58
N SER A 66 0.54 6.57 10.74
CA SER A 66 -0.91 6.81 10.84
C SER A 66 -1.34 8.08 10.12
N ARG A 67 -0.50 9.12 10.11
CA ARG A 67 -0.77 10.35 9.34
C ARG A 67 -0.62 10.14 7.83
N ALA A 68 0.27 9.25 7.42
CA ALA A 68 0.46 8.89 6.02
C ALA A 68 -0.64 7.95 5.48
N MET A 69 -1.24 7.13 6.35
CA MET A 69 -2.14 6.05 5.95
C MET A 69 -3.34 6.49 5.10
N PRO A 70 -4.07 7.60 5.41
CA PRO A 70 -5.17 8.05 4.57
C PRO A 70 -4.74 8.31 3.12
N ALA A 71 -3.63 9.03 2.91
CA ALA A 71 -3.12 9.32 1.58
C ALA A 71 -2.68 8.05 0.83
N CYS A 72 -2.13 7.06 1.53
CA CYS A 72 -1.78 5.76 0.96
C CYS A 72 -3.01 4.95 0.54
N LEU A 73 -4.10 5.00 1.32
CA LEU A 73 -5.36 4.33 0.99
C LEU A 73 -6.09 5.03 -0.16
N ASP A 74 -6.06 6.36 -0.19
CA ASP A 74 -6.61 7.11 -1.33
C ASP A 74 -5.81 6.80 -2.60
N ALA A 75 -4.48 6.69 -2.50
CA ALA A 75 -3.62 6.31 -3.62
C ALA A 75 -3.87 4.87 -4.13
N LEU A 76 -4.30 3.97 -3.25
CA LEU A 76 -4.63 2.59 -3.59
C LEU A 76 -5.87 2.53 -4.49
N GLU A 77 -6.86 3.36 -4.20
CA GLU A 77 -8.12 3.42 -4.94
C GLU A 77 -7.99 4.26 -6.24
N ALA A 78 -7.02 5.17 -6.28
CA ALA A 78 -6.77 6.08 -7.38
C ALA A 78 -6.28 5.41 -8.67
N ASP A 79 -6.58 6.05 -9.81
CA ASP A 79 -5.94 5.72 -11.08
C ASP A 79 -4.42 6.03 -11.06
N ASP A 80 -3.71 5.61 -12.10
CA ASP A 80 -2.25 5.72 -12.14
C ASP A 80 -1.74 7.17 -12.05
N ALA A 81 -2.45 8.13 -12.65
CA ALA A 81 -2.04 9.53 -12.65
C ALA A 81 -2.24 10.16 -11.27
N GLN A 82 -3.41 9.93 -10.67
CA GLN A 82 -3.75 10.42 -9.33
C GLN A 82 -2.89 9.75 -8.24
N ARG A 83 -2.63 8.44 -8.36
CA ARG A 83 -1.79 7.66 -7.44
C ARG A 83 -0.40 8.27 -7.29
N ILE A 84 0.21 8.71 -8.38
CA ILE A 84 1.55 9.33 -8.34
C ILE A 84 1.52 10.60 -7.49
N GLY A 85 0.51 11.46 -7.70
CA GLY A 85 0.36 12.70 -6.92
C GLY A 85 0.16 12.44 -5.43
N LEU A 86 -0.69 11.46 -5.09
CA LEU A 86 -0.97 11.09 -3.70
C LEU A 86 0.23 10.45 -3.01
N LEU A 87 0.97 9.57 -3.69
CA LEU A 87 2.21 9.00 -3.16
C LEU A 87 3.31 10.06 -3.01
N ASP A 88 3.36 11.07 -3.87
CA ASP A 88 4.28 12.19 -3.72
C ASP A 88 3.97 13.02 -2.47
N GLN A 89 2.68 13.23 -2.17
CA GLN A 89 2.25 13.88 -0.93
C GLN A 89 2.58 13.03 0.31
N ALA A 90 2.31 11.72 0.25
CA ALA A 90 2.70 10.78 1.30
C ALA A 90 4.23 10.72 1.49
N GLY A 91 4.99 11.10 0.46
CA GLY A 91 6.44 11.15 0.49
C GLY A 91 7.01 12.09 1.56
N VAL A 92 6.27 13.14 1.95
CA VAL A 92 6.67 14.06 3.02
C VAL A 92 6.92 13.31 4.34
N TYR A 93 6.12 12.28 4.63
CA TYR A 93 6.24 11.49 5.85
C TYR A 93 7.52 10.64 5.89
N ILE A 94 8.11 10.29 4.74
CA ILE A 94 9.41 9.62 4.71
C ILE A 94 10.51 10.55 5.18
N HIS A 95 10.44 11.83 4.81
CA HIS A 95 11.39 12.82 5.28
C HIS A 95 11.27 12.99 6.80
N GLU A 96 10.06 13.00 7.34
CA GLU A 96 9.83 12.98 8.80
C GLU A 96 10.41 11.71 9.45
N LEU A 97 10.20 10.53 8.85
CA LEU A 97 10.75 9.26 9.34
C LEU A 97 12.28 9.25 9.31
N ARG A 98 12.89 9.71 8.22
CA ARG A 98 14.35 9.83 8.09
C ARG A 98 14.91 10.83 9.10
N ALA A 99 14.25 11.97 9.30
CA ALA A 99 14.62 12.95 10.32
C ALA A 99 14.48 12.40 11.75
N ALA A 100 13.56 11.46 11.97
CA ALA A 100 13.42 10.71 13.22
C ALA A 100 14.44 9.56 13.38
N GLY A 101 15.36 9.39 12.43
CA GLY A 101 16.44 8.39 12.46
C GLY A 101 16.12 7.07 11.75
N PHE A 102 14.94 6.95 11.12
CA PHE A 102 14.58 5.74 10.38
C PHE A 102 15.23 5.72 9.01
N GLN A 103 16.25 4.88 8.89
CA GLN A 103 16.97 4.68 7.64
C GLN A 103 16.22 3.73 6.69
N ARG A 104 16.57 3.78 5.41
CA ARG A 104 15.95 2.98 4.34
C ARG A 104 15.96 1.47 4.62
N PHE A 105 17.01 0.95 5.27
CA PHE A 105 17.13 -0.47 5.61
C PHE A 105 16.11 -0.93 6.66
N ALA A 106 15.56 -0.03 7.48
CA ALA A 106 14.47 -0.32 8.41
C ALA A 106 13.10 -0.16 7.73
N MET A 107 12.96 0.84 6.85
CA MET A 107 11.70 1.10 6.14
C MET A 107 11.29 -0.06 5.22
N LYS A 108 12.22 -0.58 4.40
CA LYS A 108 11.89 -1.61 3.40
C LYS A 108 11.35 -2.92 4.01
N PRO A 109 11.97 -3.51 5.06
CA PRO A 109 11.42 -4.69 5.73
C PRO A 109 10.04 -4.44 6.35
N LEU A 110 9.82 -3.27 6.94
CA LEU A 110 8.52 -2.90 7.53
C LEU A 110 7.44 -2.75 6.46
N THR A 111 7.75 -2.08 5.36
CA THR A 111 6.86 -1.97 4.21
C THR A 111 6.51 -3.34 3.64
N SER A 112 7.51 -4.21 3.41
CA SER A 112 7.28 -5.57 2.92
C SER A 112 6.42 -6.41 3.87
N LEU A 113 6.59 -6.25 5.18
CA LEU A 113 5.78 -6.92 6.18
C LEU A 113 4.33 -6.41 6.17
N GLY A 114 4.13 -5.09 6.11
CA GLY A 114 2.80 -4.49 6.00
C GLY A 114 2.03 -4.97 4.76
N PHE A 115 2.69 -5.00 3.60
CA PHE A 115 2.08 -5.54 2.38
C PHE A 115 1.78 -7.03 2.46
N ARG A 116 2.60 -7.82 3.17
CA ARG A 116 2.32 -9.24 3.39
C ARG A 116 1.07 -9.44 4.26
N LEU A 117 0.88 -8.60 5.27
CA LEU A 117 -0.32 -8.63 6.12
C LEU A 117 -1.55 -8.14 5.34
N ALA A 118 -1.42 -7.07 4.56
CA ALA A 118 -2.47 -6.60 3.66
C ALA A 118 -2.89 -7.70 2.65
N LEU A 119 -1.93 -8.40 2.06
CA LEU A 119 -2.21 -9.51 1.13
C LEU A 119 -3.00 -10.64 1.80
N ARG A 120 -2.76 -10.93 3.08
CA ARG A 120 -3.55 -11.94 3.81
C ARG A 120 -5.02 -11.52 3.91
N GLU A 121 -5.28 -10.26 4.24
CA GLU A 121 -6.64 -9.71 4.29
C GLU A 121 -7.30 -9.70 2.90
N VAL A 122 -6.56 -9.30 1.87
CA VAL A 122 -7.05 -9.35 0.48
C VAL A 122 -7.46 -10.76 0.08
N LYS A 123 -6.61 -11.77 0.31
CA LYS A 123 -6.95 -13.16 -0.01
C LYS A 123 -8.13 -13.69 0.78
N ALA A 124 -8.26 -13.30 2.05
CA ALA A 124 -9.36 -13.73 2.90
C ALA A 124 -10.71 -13.15 2.46
N HIS A 125 -10.72 -11.97 1.84
CA HIS A 125 -11.95 -11.21 1.55
C HIS A 125 -12.26 -11.05 0.06
N ALA A 126 -11.35 -11.38 -0.86
CA ALA A 126 -11.53 -11.20 -2.31
C ALA A 126 -12.84 -11.81 -2.85
N ARG A 127 -13.17 -13.04 -2.43
CA ARG A 127 -14.39 -13.73 -2.88
C ARG A 127 -15.67 -13.04 -2.41
N ALA A 128 -15.66 -12.41 -1.24
CA ALA A 128 -16.81 -11.65 -0.73
C ALA A 128 -17.04 -10.35 -1.53
N GLU A 129 -15.97 -9.82 -2.15
CA GLU A 129 -16.02 -8.70 -3.08
C GLU A 129 -16.31 -9.12 -4.53
N GLY A 130 -16.47 -10.43 -4.80
CA GLY A 130 -16.74 -10.95 -6.14
C GLY A 130 -15.52 -11.12 -7.04
N PHE A 131 -14.31 -11.12 -6.49
CA PHE A 131 -13.06 -11.25 -7.25
C PHE A 131 -12.34 -12.57 -6.96
N ASP A 132 -11.51 -13.00 -7.92
CA ASP A 132 -10.50 -14.02 -7.66
C ASP A 132 -9.42 -13.43 -6.72
N PRO A 133 -9.01 -14.14 -5.65
CA PRO A 133 -7.85 -13.76 -4.84
C PRO A 133 -6.59 -13.41 -5.65
N GLU A 134 -6.34 -14.07 -6.78
CA GLU A 134 -5.15 -13.81 -7.62
C GLU A 134 -5.24 -12.46 -8.33
N GLU A 135 -6.44 -12.07 -8.78
CA GLU A 135 -6.67 -10.77 -9.45
C GLU A 135 -6.39 -9.59 -8.51
N LEU A 136 -6.86 -9.68 -7.27
CA LEU A 136 -6.62 -8.64 -6.27
C LEU A 136 -5.18 -8.66 -5.74
N GLU A 137 -4.54 -9.83 -5.69
CA GLU A 137 -3.11 -9.93 -5.38
C GLU A 137 -2.26 -9.20 -6.41
N ASP A 138 -2.54 -9.38 -7.70
CA ASP A 138 -1.78 -8.72 -8.77
C ASP A 138 -1.98 -7.21 -8.77
N GLU A 139 -3.20 -6.73 -8.56
CA GLU A 139 -3.49 -5.29 -8.40
C GLU A 139 -2.76 -4.72 -7.16
N LEU A 140 -2.78 -5.43 -6.02
CA LEU A 140 -2.05 -5.02 -4.82
C LEU A 140 -0.53 -4.97 -5.07
N ARG A 141 0.03 -5.91 -5.85
CA ARG A 141 1.44 -5.92 -6.22
C ARG A 141 1.80 -4.75 -7.14
N VAL A 142 0.93 -4.35 -8.06
CA VAL A 142 1.10 -3.13 -8.87
C VAL A 142 1.21 -1.92 -7.95
N PHE A 143 0.28 -1.78 -7.00
CA PHE A 143 0.32 -0.70 -6.02
C PHE A 143 1.58 -0.74 -5.14
N GLN A 144 1.97 -1.92 -4.63
CA GLN A 144 3.19 -2.09 -3.84
C GLN A 144 4.43 -1.61 -4.60
N ARG A 145 4.57 -1.96 -5.89
CA ARG A 145 5.71 -1.50 -6.70
C ARG A 145 5.73 0.01 -6.86
N ALA A 146 4.58 0.62 -7.11
CA ALA A 146 4.45 2.09 -7.20
C ALA A 146 4.80 2.77 -5.87
N PHE A 147 4.27 2.24 -4.76
CA PHE A 147 4.58 2.69 -3.41
C PHE A 147 6.08 2.60 -3.14
N GLU A 148 6.73 1.47 -3.37
CA GLU A 148 8.15 1.30 -3.08
C GLU A 148 9.04 2.19 -3.93
N ALA A 149 8.74 2.32 -5.23
CA ALA A 149 9.45 3.20 -6.14
C ALA A 149 9.43 4.65 -5.66
N ARG A 150 8.30 5.11 -5.11
CA ARG A 150 8.11 6.50 -4.69
C ARG A 150 8.51 6.78 -3.25
N ILE A 151 8.21 5.84 -2.35
CA ILE A 151 8.34 6.05 -0.91
C ILE A 151 9.68 5.52 -0.37
N ILE A 152 10.23 4.46 -0.97
CA ILE A 152 11.45 3.84 -0.46
C ILE A 152 12.67 4.26 -1.29
N TYR A 153 12.49 4.36 -2.61
CA TYR A 153 13.60 4.50 -3.55
C TYR A 153 13.77 5.89 -4.14
N ARG A 154 12.77 6.77 -4.01
CA ARG A 154 12.94 8.18 -4.35
C ARG A 154 13.86 8.82 -3.28
N THR A 155 15.11 9.06 -3.69
CA THR A 155 16.11 9.80 -2.91
C THR A 155 15.85 11.28 -3.02
#